data_AF-A0A317H660-F1
#
_entry.id   AF-A0A317H660-F1
#
_cell.length_a   1.000
_cell.length_b   1.000
_cell.length_c   1.000
_cell.angle_alpha   90.00
_cell.angle_beta   90.00
_cell.angle_gamma   90.00
#
_symmetry.space_group_name_H-M   'P 1'
#
loop_
_entity.id
_entity.type
_entity.pdbx_description
1 polymer ?
#
loop_
_entity_poly.entity_id
_entity_poly.type
_entity_poly.pdbx_seq_one_letter_code
_entity_poly.pdbx_strand_id
1 'polypeptide(L)'
;MGHFTIDFANYQKVDVRWGKVRKLRVPFFRRRKPHELTVARGYIVTIGENKETQKIYRLFKFQTGEWFTDPDGIGKLDTEELLQIKDAILRKEVSGV
;
A
#
# COMPACT_ATOMS: atom_id res chain seq x y z
N MET A 1 -9.38 9.66 -5.24
CA MET A 1 -8.70 8.75 -4.31
C MET A 1 -9.78 7.91 -3.67
N GLY A 2 -9.59 6.61 -3.50
CA GLY A 2 -10.59 5.74 -2.87
C GLY A 2 -10.28 5.51 -1.38
N HIS A 3 -11.30 5.15 -0.61
CA HIS A 3 -11.14 4.74 0.79
C HIS A 3 -12.15 3.63 1.14
N PHE A 4 -11.78 2.75 2.05
CA PHE A 4 -12.67 1.77 2.67
C PHE A 4 -12.10 1.38 4.02
N THR A 5 -12.98 0.93 4.90
CA THR A 5 -12.61 0.33 6.19
C THR A 5 -12.68 -1.19 6.10
N ILE A 6 -11.74 -1.84 6.78
CA ILE A 6 -11.74 -3.29 7.03
C ILE A 6 -11.90 -3.49 8.53
N ASP A 7 -12.88 -4.30 8.91
CA ASP A 7 -13.01 -4.78 10.28
C ASP A 7 -12.17 -6.05 10.44
N PHE A 8 -11.10 -5.98 11.24
CA PHE A 8 -10.29 -7.14 11.61
C PHE A 8 -10.86 -7.84 12.85
N ALA A 9 -10.59 -9.14 12.97
CA ALA A 9 -11.16 -10.03 13.99
C ALA A 9 -10.79 -9.72 15.47
N ASN A 10 -10.14 -8.59 15.75
CA ASN A 10 -9.73 -8.15 17.09
C ASN A 10 -10.27 -6.76 17.45
N TYR A 11 -11.45 -6.37 16.96
CA TYR A 11 -12.03 -5.02 17.12
C TYR A 11 -11.15 -3.88 16.60
N GLN A 12 -10.15 -4.20 15.77
CA GLN A 12 -9.30 -3.22 15.13
C GLN A 12 -9.95 -2.82 13.82
N LYS A 13 -10.41 -1.57 13.74
CA LYS A 13 -10.76 -0.95 12.48
C LYS A 13 -9.49 -0.56 11.74
N VAL A 14 -9.45 -0.94 10.47
CA VAL A 14 -8.36 -0.62 9.56
C VAL A 14 -8.91 0.29 8.48
N ASP A 15 -8.52 1.56 8.51
CA ASP A 15 -8.84 2.51 7.44
C ASP A 15 -7.81 2.38 6.32
N VAL A 16 -8.26 2.06 5.11
CA VAL A 16 -7.42 1.93 3.93
C VAL A 16 -7.78 3.01 2.93
N ARG A 17 -6.81 3.87 2.63
CA ARG A 17 -6.91 4.92 1.60
C ARG A 17 -5.98 4.61 0.47
N TRP A 18 -6.44 4.68 -0.78
CA TRP A 18 -5.59 4.40 -1.94
C TRP A 18 -5.68 5.44 -3.05
N GLY A 19 -4.59 5.55 -3.79
CA GLY A 19 -4.44 6.54 -4.86
C GLY A 19 -3.39 6.13 -5.89
N LYS A 20 -3.37 6.86 -7.00
CA LYS A 20 -2.30 6.75 -7.99
C LYS A 20 -1.04 7.40 -7.41
N VAL A 21 0.07 6.69 -7.41
CA VAL A 21 1.37 7.26 -7.02
C VAL A 21 2.05 7.71 -8.30
N ARG A 22 2.31 9.01 -8.42
CA ARG A 22 3.15 9.56 -9.49
C ARG A 22 4.53 9.76 -8.90
N LYS A 23 5.53 8.97 -9.35
CA LYS A 23 6.92 9.35 -9.11
C LYS A 23 7.18 10.63 -9.88
N LEU A 24 7.55 11.70 -9.16
CA LEU A 24 8.07 12.92 -9.77
C LEU A 24 9.36 12.53 -10.51
N ARG A 25 9.27 12.38 -11.83
CA ARG A 25 10.44 12.27 -12.69
C ARG A 25 11.17 13.60 -12.62
N VAL A 26 12.13 13.72 -11.71
CA VAL A 26 13.06 14.86 -11.71
C VAL A 26 13.90 14.75 -12.98
N PRO A 27 13.85 15.73 -13.90
CA PRO A 27 14.41 15.59 -15.24
C PRO A 27 15.94 15.51 -15.29
N PHE A 28 16.64 15.65 -14.16
CA PHE A 28 18.10 15.81 -14.14
C PHE A 28 18.93 14.54 -13.92
N PHE A 29 18.34 13.39 -13.57
CA PHE A 29 19.10 12.15 -13.37
C PHE A 29 18.81 11.10 -14.45
N ARG A 30 19.38 11.30 -15.64
CA ARG A 30 19.53 10.28 -16.69
C ARG A 30 20.62 9.25 -16.34
N ARG A 31 20.62 8.69 -15.12
CA ARG A 31 21.42 7.49 -14.83
C ARG A 31 20.52 6.28 -15.00
N ARG A 32 20.82 5.50 -16.04
CA ARG A 32 20.31 4.15 -16.31
C ARG A 32 20.09 3.44 -14.97
N LYS A 33 18.84 3.16 -14.61
CA LYS A 33 18.48 2.38 -13.42
C LYS A 33 17.52 1.26 -13.82
N PRO A 34 17.66 0.11 -13.15
CA PRO A 34 17.15 -1.17 -13.60
C PRO A 34 15.62 -1.10 -13.65
N HIS A 35 15.06 -1.70 -14.70
CA HIS A 35 13.65 -2.06 -14.87
C HIS A 35 12.68 -1.25 -14.01
N GLU A 36 12.16 -0.19 -14.62
CA GLU A 36 11.28 0.83 -14.06
C GLU A 36 10.09 0.20 -13.30
N LEU A 37 10.32 -0.15 -12.04
CA LEU A 37 9.29 -0.59 -11.09
C LEU A 37 8.35 0.60 -10.92
N THR A 38 7.36 0.66 -11.80
CA THR A 38 6.37 1.72 -11.86
C THR A 38 5.28 1.38 -10.86
N VAL A 39 5.18 2.18 -9.81
CA VAL A 39 4.11 2.05 -8.82
C VAL A 39 2.77 2.33 -9.52
N ALA A 40 1.89 1.34 -9.52
CA ALA A 40 0.55 1.50 -10.07
C ALA A 40 -0.37 2.21 -9.08
N ARG A 41 -0.29 1.82 -7.80
CA ARG A 41 -1.20 2.30 -6.75
C ARG A 41 -0.51 2.28 -5.40
N GLY A 42 -0.71 3.33 -4.61
CA GLY A 42 -0.27 3.42 -3.22
C GLY A 42 -1.47 3.31 -2.30
N TYR A 43 -1.26 2.65 -1.17
CA TYR A 43 -2.23 2.41 -0.12
C TYR A 43 -1.65 2.92 1.20
N ILE A 44 -2.45 3.66 1.94
CA ILE A 44 -2.17 4.09 3.31
C ILE A 44 -3.15 3.33 4.19
N VAL A 45 -2.60 2.58 5.13
CA VAL A 45 -3.36 1.70 6.01
C VAL A 45 -3.18 2.20 7.43
N THR A 46 -4.25 2.63 8.06
CA THR A 46 -4.26 3.08 9.45
C THR A 46 -4.96 2.02 10.29
N ILE A 47 -4.26 1.44 11.25
CA ILE A 47 -4.80 0.45 12.19
C ILE A 47 -5.01 1.12 13.55
N GLY A 48 -6.24 1.04 14.07
CA GLY A 48 -6.62 1.56 15.38
C GLY A 48 -7.45 2.83 15.30
N GLU A 49 -8.42 2.97 16.22
CA GLU A 49 -9.31 4.14 16.29
C GLU A 49 -8.71 5.32 17.07
N ASN A 50 -7.76 5.07 17.98
CA ASN A 50 -7.14 6.09 18.81
C ASN A 50 -5.90 6.69 18.15
N LYS A 51 -5.84 8.02 18.07
CA LYS A 51 -4.71 8.75 17.46
C LYS A 51 -3.36 8.49 18.14
N GLU A 52 -3.36 8.11 19.41
CA GLU A 52 -2.16 7.83 20.20
C GLU A 52 -1.60 6.41 19.95
N THR A 53 -2.43 5.45 19.54
CA THR A 53 -2.03 4.05 19.30
C THR A 53 -2.15 3.63 17.84
N GLN A 54 -2.54 4.55 16.95
CA GLN A 54 -2.71 4.26 15.53
C GLN A 54 -1.36 3.87 14.90
N LYS A 55 -1.36 2.74 14.20
CA LYS A 55 -0.23 2.34 13.35
C LYS A 55 -0.54 2.68 11.91
N ILE A 56 0.35 3.40 11.26
CA ILE A 56 0.19 3.78 9.85
C ILE A 56 1.21 3.03 9.01
N TYR A 57 0.71 2.17 8.12
CA TYR A 57 1.50 1.46 7.14
C TYR A 57 1.28 2.06 5.76
N ARG A 58 2.35 2.06 4.96
CA ARG A 58 2.30 2.49 3.55
C ARG A 58 2.66 1.29 2.70
N LEU A 59 1.79 0.97 1.75
CA LEU A 59 1.94 -0.15 0.85
C LEU A 59 1.86 0.35 -0.59
N PHE A 60 2.70 -0.19 -1.45
CA PHE A 60 2.82 0.21 -2.83
C PHE A 60 2.68 -1.03 -3.72
N LYS A 61 1.62 -1.03 -4.54
CA LYS A 61 1.38 -2.05 -5.56
C LYS A 61 2.01 -1.57 -6.87
N PHE A 62 2.95 -2.35 -7.37
CA PHE A 62 3.64 -2.09 -8.63
C PHE A 62 2.86 -2.69 -9.80
N GLN A 63 3.12 -2.20 -11.02
CA GLN A 63 2.50 -2.75 -12.22
C GLN A 63 2.81 -4.24 -12.43
N THR A 64 3.93 -4.73 -11.89
CA THR A 64 4.30 -6.15 -11.88
C THR A 64 3.38 -7.01 -11.01
N GLY A 65 2.50 -6.39 -10.20
CA GLY A 65 1.65 -7.08 -9.22
C GLY A 65 2.31 -7.28 -7.86
N GLU A 66 3.59 -6.91 -7.73
CA GLU A 66 4.33 -6.99 -6.47
C GLU A 66 3.94 -5.87 -5.51
N TRP A 67 4.06 -6.15 -4.22
CA TRP A 67 3.75 -5.24 -3.13
C TRP A 67 5.00 -4.96 -2.31
N PHE A 68 5.24 -3.68 -2.02
CA PHE A 68 6.37 -3.23 -1.20
C PHE A 68 5.91 -2.19 -0.18
N THR A 69 6.69 -2.00 0.88
CA THR A 69 6.45 -0.95 1.89
C THR A 69 7.01 0.41 1.48
N ASP A 70 7.89 0.43 0.48
CA ASP A 70 8.53 1.64 -0.03
C ASP A 70 8.25 1.87 -1.53
N PRO A 71 8.07 3.13 -1.99
CA PRO A 71 7.87 3.42 -3.40
C PRO A 71 9.09 3.10 -4.28
N ASP A 72 10.28 2.94 -3.72
CA ASP A 72 11.49 2.52 -4.42
C ASP A 72 11.67 1.00 -4.51
N GLY A 73 10.69 0.23 -4.02
CA GLY A 73 10.73 -1.23 -4.07
C GLY A 73 11.71 -1.84 -3.06
N ILE A 74 12.08 -1.07 -2.04
CA ILE A 74 12.96 -1.48 -0.96
C ILE A 74 12.06 -1.95 0.20
N GLY A 75 12.21 -3.20 0.65
CA GLY A 75 11.36 -3.78 1.70
C GLY A 75 10.13 -4.48 1.15
N LYS A 76 10.24 -5.80 0.95
CA LYS A 76 9.10 -6.65 0.61
C LYS A 76 8.15 -6.75 1.81
N LEU A 77 6.86 -6.97 1.54
CA LEU A 77 5.91 -7.36 2.59
C LEU A 77 6.26 -8.77 3.08
N ASP A 78 7.05 -8.88 4.13
CA ASP A 78 7.35 -10.16 4.81
C ASP A 78 6.70 -10.26 6.20
N THR A 79 5.98 -9.23 6.65
CA THR A 79 5.28 -9.24 7.95
C THR A 79 3.89 -9.84 7.80
N GLU A 80 3.54 -10.81 8.65
CA GLU A 80 2.22 -11.48 8.64
C GLU A 80 1.04 -10.49 8.70
N GLU A 81 1.14 -9.45 9.53
CA GLU A 81 0.13 -8.38 9.63
C GLU A 81 -0.11 -7.68 8.28
N LEU A 82 0.97 -7.35 7.56
CA LEU A 82 0.89 -6.70 6.25
C LEU A 82 0.36 -7.64 5.17
N LEU A 83 0.68 -8.93 5.25
CA LEU A 83 0.15 -9.95 4.34
C LEU A 83 -1.38 -10.10 4.51
N GLN A 84 -1.88 -10.11 5.74
CA GLN A 84 -3.32 -10.16 6.00
C GLN A 84 -4.03 -8.89 5.46
N ILE A 85 -3.43 -7.71 5.66
CA ILE A 85 -3.94 -6.44 5.12
C ILE A 85 -3.97 -6.48 3.60
N LYS A 86 -2.89 -6.93 2.96
CA LYS A 86 -2.81 -7.11 1.50
C LYS A 86 -3.95 -8.00 1.01
N ASP A 87 -4.15 -9.17 1.61
CA ASP A 87 -5.21 -10.09 1.19
C ASP A 87 -6.60 -9.49 1.39
N ALA A 88 -6.83 -8.77 2.48
CA ALA A 88 -8.10 -8.09 2.72
C ALA A 88 -8.37 -6.98 1.69
N ILE A 89 -7.34 -6.21 1.32
CA ILE A 89 -7.42 -5.21 0.23
C ILE A 89 -7.76 -5.90 -1.10
N LEU A 90 -7.08 -7.01 -1.42
CA LEU A 90 -7.32 -7.74 -2.67
C LEU A 90 -8.75 -8.29 -2.74
N ARG A 91 -9.28 -8.87 -1.65
CA ARG A 91 -10.67 -9.33 -1.58
C ARG A 91 -11.67 -8.19 -1.80
N LYS A 92 -11.43 -7.03 -1.18
CA LYS A 92 -12.29 -5.84 -1.38
C LYS A 92 -12.19 -5.26 -2.79
N GLU A 93 -11.02 -5.29 -3.43
CA GLU A 93 -10.88 -4.89 -4.84
C GLU A 93 -11.64 -5.85 -5.78
N VAL A 94 -11.66 -7.15 -5.49
CA VAL A 94 -12.36 -8.16 -6.31
C VAL A 94 -13.88 -8.14 -6.09
N SER A 95 -14.35 -7.97 -4.86
CA SER A 95 -15.78 -7.89 -4.54
C SER A 95 -16.43 -6.54 -4.90
N GLY A 96 -15.66 -5.57 -5.37
CA GLY A 96 -16.13 -4.24 -5.76
C GLY A 96 -16.35 -4.06 -7.27
N VAL A 97 -16.42 -5.15 -8.03
CA VAL A 97 -16.79 -5.19 -9.46
C VAL A 97 -18.20 -5.73 -9.62
#